data_AF-A0A3D1MAW5-F1
#
_entry.id   AF-A0A3D1MAW5-F1
#
_cell.length_a   1.000
_cell.length_b   1.000
_cell.length_c   1.000
_cell.angle_alpha   90.00
_cell.angle_beta   90.00
_cell.angle_gamma   90.00
#
_symmetry.space_group_name_H-M   'P 1'
#
loop_
_entity.id
_entity.type
_entity.pdbx_description
1 polymer ?
#
loop_
_entity_poly.entity_id
_entity_poly.type
_entity_poly.pdbx_seq_one_letter_code
_entity_poly.pdbx_strand_id
1 'polypeptide(L)'
;SREEAIHRMKRAIKEYRIVGVKNTLIFGSFVMEHPEFVKGNFTTHFVDEHFTPQVQSLKEESNHEHEPWLEDLGKLGASLIGNSAAKPVQHVSVAQGSSNWSSQRRR
;
A
#
# COMPACT_ATOMS: atom_id res chain seq x y z
N SER A 1 21.66 12.24 18.30
CA SER A 1 22.13 11.02 19.01
C SER A 1 21.54 9.76 18.38
N ARG A 2 21.84 8.56 18.92
CA ARG A 2 21.25 7.29 18.44
C ARG A 2 19.73 7.26 18.64
N GLU A 3 19.25 7.75 19.78
CA GLU A 3 17.83 7.85 20.14
C GLU A 3 17.10 8.76 19.15
N GLU A 4 17.71 9.88 18.79
CA GLU A 4 17.17 10.83 17.81
C GLU A 4 17.07 10.21 16.41
N ALA A 5 18.05 9.39 16.02
CA ALA A 5 18.01 8.65 14.75
C ALA A 5 16.88 7.61 14.74
N ILE A 6 16.70 6.87 15.83
CA ILE A 6 15.58 5.93 16.00
C ILE A 6 14.24 6.67 15.90
N HIS A 7 14.12 7.81 16.57
CA HIS A 7 12.89 8.62 16.52
C HIS A 7 12.61 9.16 15.11
N ARG A 8 13.63 9.65 14.40
CA ARG A 8 13.50 10.08 13.00
C ARG A 8 13.06 8.92 12.09
N MET A 9 13.62 7.73 12.28
CA MET A 9 13.25 6.54 11.50
C MET A 9 11.80 6.12 11.77
N LYS A 10 11.37 6.10 13.03
CA LYS A 10 9.97 5.82 13.41
C LYS A 10 9.00 6.78 12.71
N ARG A 11 9.33 8.09 12.73
CA ARG A 11 8.52 9.10 12.06
C ARG A 11 8.48 8.88 10.55
N ALA A 12 9.63 8.66 9.92
CA ALA A 12 9.72 8.40 8.49
C ALA A 12 8.87 7.20 8.06
N ILE A 13 8.94 6.08 8.80
CA ILE A 13 8.15 4.88 8.51
C ILE A 13 6.64 5.17 8.66
N LYS A 14 6.23 5.94 9.67
CA LYS A 14 4.82 6.28 9.91
C LYS A 14 4.24 7.22 8.83
N GLU A 15 5.05 8.13 8.31
CA GLU A 15 4.63 9.10 7.28
C GLU A 15 4.66 8.50 5.88
N TYR A 16 5.43 7.43 5.66
CA TYR A 16 5.55 6.79 4.36
C TYR A 16 4.28 6.01 4.00
N ARG A 17 3.71 6.30 2.81
CA ARG A 17 2.51 5.62 2.28
C ARG A 17 2.88 4.83 1.03
N ILE A 18 2.59 3.53 1.06
CA ILE A 18 2.76 2.62 -0.09
C ILE A 18 1.44 1.92 -0.32
N VAL A 19 0.93 1.99 -1.55
CA VAL A 19 -0.32 1.34 -1.95
C VAL A 19 -0.02 0.31 -3.03
N GLY A 20 -0.67 -0.86 -2.95
CA GLY A 20 -0.68 -1.85 -4.03
C GLY A 20 0.56 -2.75 -4.13
N VAL A 21 1.56 -2.61 -3.25
CA VAL A 21 2.72 -3.51 -3.22
C VAL A 21 3.09 -3.93 -1.79
N LYS A 22 3.51 -5.19 -1.65
CA LYS A 22 4.11 -5.70 -0.40
C LYS A 22 5.45 -5.02 -0.17
N ASN A 23 5.71 -4.62 1.07
CA ASN A 23 6.92 -3.91 1.46
C ASN A 23 7.38 -4.33 2.86
N THR A 24 8.58 -3.92 3.24
CA THR A 24 9.22 -4.28 4.52
C THR A 24 9.07 -3.21 5.60
N LEU A 25 8.24 -2.17 5.39
CA LEU A 25 8.08 -1.09 6.37
C LEU A 25 7.48 -1.59 7.69
N ILE A 26 6.61 -2.59 7.63
CA ILE A 26 6.04 -3.25 8.81
C ILE A 26 7.15 -3.84 9.69
N PHE A 27 8.08 -4.58 9.06
CA PHE A 27 9.26 -5.11 9.74
C PHE A 27 10.15 -3.99 10.29
N GLY A 28 10.39 -2.94 9.52
CA GLY A 28 11.15 -1.78 9.98
C GLY A 28 10.54 -1.11 11.23
N SER A 29 9.21 -0.92 11.25
CA SER A 29 8.49 -0.38 12.42
C SER A 29 8.65 -1.30 13.63
N PHE A 30 8.49 -2.61 13.43
CA PHE A 30 8.68 -3.61 14.49
C PHE A 30 10.08 -3.50 15.13
N VAL A 31 11.14 -3.49 14.33
CA VAL A 31 12.51 -3.40 14.83
C VAL A 31 12.74 -2.10 15.61
N MET A 32 12.29 -0.97 15.07
CA MET A 32 12.48 0.34 15.71
C MET A 32 11.71 0.47 17.03
N GLU A 33 10.59 -0.22 17.18
CA GLU A 33 9.78 -0.26 18.40
C GLU A 33 10.32 -1.25 19.44
N HIS A 34 11.15 -2.23 19.05
CA HIS A 34 11.61 -3.29 19.93
C HIS A 34 12.57 -2.78 21.04
N PRO A 35 12.30 -3.07 22.33
CA PRO A 35 13.08 -2.52 23.44
C PRO A 35 14.54 -2.96 23.43
N GLU A 36 14.83 -4.21 23.08
CA GLU A 36 16.22 -4.72 23.00
C GLU A 36 17.00 -4.07 21.85
N PHE A 37 16.31 -3.76 20.74
CA PHE A 37 16.89 -2.98 19.67
C PHE A 37 17.17 -1.55 20.14
N VAL A 38 16.24 -0.91 20.85
CA VAL A 38 16.43 0.46 21.38
C VAL A 38 17.53 0.51 22.45
N LYS A 39 17.71 -0.52 23.29
CA LYS A 39 18.81 -0.58 24.26
C LYS A 39 20.16 -0.93 23.63
N GLY A 40 20.17 -1.44 22.40
CA GLY A 40 21.38 -1.90 21.71
C GLY A 40 21.83 -3.30 22.13
N ASN A 41 20.98 -4.08 22.79
CA ASN A 41 21.26 -5.43 23.25
C ASN A 41 20.68 -6.45 22.27
N PHE A 42 21.30 -6.61 21.11
CA PHE A 42 20.83 -7.54 20.07
C PHE A 42 22.01 -8.27 19.41
N THR A 43 21.74 -9.46 18.87
CA THR A 43 22.73 -10.33 18.22
C THR A 43 22.40 -10.51 16.74
N THR A 44 23.22 -11.29 16.03
CA THR A 44 22.94 -11.71 14.65
C THR A 44 21.68 -12.59 14.53
N HIS A 45 21.22 -13.19 15.62
CA HIS A 45 20.02 -14.03 15.68
C HIS A 45 18.75 -13.27 16.11
N PHE A 46 18.86 -11.96 16.33
CA PHE A 46 17.76 -11.13 16.82
C PHE A 46 16.45 -11.32 16.05
N VAL A 47 16.52 -11.40 14.71
CA VAL A 47 15.35 -11.55 13.86
C VAL A 47 14.69 -12.92 14.06
N ASP A 48 15.48 -14.00 14.11
CA ASP A 48 14.95 -15.36 14.30
C ASP A 48 14.28 -15.52 15.67
N GLU A 49 14.79 -14.82 16.69
CA GLU A 49 14.29 -14.89 18.05
C GLU A 49 13.02 -14.04 18.28
N HIS A 50 12.88 -12.90 17.61
CA HIS A 50 11.86 -11.91 17.93
C HIS A 50 10.83 -11.67 16.83
N PHE A 51 11.14 -12.02 15.57
CA PHE A 51 10.25 -11.77 14.43
C PHE A 51 9.59 -13.07 13.96
N THR A 52 8.42 -13.36 14.52
CA THR A 52 7.61 -14.53 14.14
C THR A 52 6.51 -14.17 13.14
N PRO A 53 6.03 -15.14 12.32
CA PRO A 53 4.98 -14.89 11.33
C PRO A 53 3.69 -14.29 11.89
N GLN A 54 3.37 -14.54 13.17
CA GLN A 54 2.18 -13.99 13.81
C GLN A 54 2.26 -12.46 14.01
N VAL A 55 3.47 -11.90 14.13
CA VAL A 55 3.68 -10.46 14.30
C VAL A 55 3.43 -9.72 12.98
N GLN A 56 3.66 -10.39 11.85
CA GLN A 56 3.47 -9.82 10.51
C GLN A 56 1.99 -9.65 10.17
N SER A 57 1.14 -10.64 10.47
CA SER A 57 -0.29 -10.60 10.16
C SER A 57 -1.03 -9.48 10.92
N LEU A 58 -0.63 -9.18 12.16
CA LEU A 58 -1.28 -8.17 13.00
C LEU A 58 -1.18 -6.73 12.47
N LYS A 59 -0.15 -6.43 11.66
CA LYS A 59 0.04 -5.08 11.06
C LYS A 59 -0.41 -5.00 9.61
N GLU A 60 -0.48 -6.11 8.87
CA GLU A 60 -0.98 -6.12 7.49
C GLU A 60 -2.48 -5.78 7.41
N GLU A 61 -3.29 -6.24 8.37
CA GLU A 61 -4.74 -5.92 8.44
C GLU A 61 -4.99 -4.40 8.65
N SER A 62 -4.08 -3.70 9.32
CA SER A 62 -4.20 -2.26 9.58
C SER A 62 -3.87 -1.35 8.38
N ASN A 63 -3.22 -1.88 7.35
CA ASN A 63 -2.83 -1.12 6.14
C ASN A 63 -3.90 -1.17 5.02
N HIS A 64 -5.04 -1.81 5.25
CA HIS A 64 -6.23 -1.59 4.42
C HIS A 64 -6.82 -0.23 4.85
N GLU A 65 -6.26 0.85 4.30
CA GLU A 65 -6.92 2.14 4.32
C GLU A 65 -8.23 1.94 3.53
N HIS A 66 -9.32 1.66 4.26
CA HIS A 66 -10.69 1.81 3.77
C HIS A 66 -10.83 3.29 3.44
N GLU A 67 -10.58 3.64 2.18
CA GLU A 67 -10.77 4.97 1.65
C GLU A 67 -12.29 5.25 1.61
N PRO A 68 -12.85 5.99 2.60
CA PRO A 68 -14.31 6.08 2.79
C PRO A 68 -14.99 6.82 1.63
N TRP A 69 -14.21 7.55 0.83
CA TRP A 69 -14.72 8.32 -0.30
C TRP A 69 -15.22 7.45 -1.46
N LEU A 70 -14.76 6.20 -1.60
CA LEU A 70 -15.30 5.30 -2.64
C LEU A 70 -16.73 4.86 -2.34
N GLU A 71 -17.09 4.66 -1.06
CA GLU A 71 -18.45 4.29 -0.69
C GLU A 71 -19.43 5.46 -0.89
N ASP A 72 -19.01 6.67 -0.54
CA ASP A 72 -19.83 7.88 -0.70
C ASP A 72 -20.01 8.26 -2.18
N LEU A 73 -18.99 8.13 -3.02
CA LEU A 73 -19.15 8.30 -4.47
C LEU A 73 -20.05 7.24 -5.10
N GLY A 74 -19.98 5.98 -4.63
CA GLY A 74 -20.85 4.91 -5.09
C GLY A 74 -22.34 5.19 -4.80
N LYS A 75 -22.64 5.70 -3.60
CA LYS A 75 -24.02 6.06 -3.20
C LYS A 75 -24.56 7.26 -3.99
N LEU A 76 -23.73 8.29 -4.22
CA LEU A 76 -24.11 9.45 -5.02
C LEU A 76 -24.33 9.10 -6.50
N GLY A 77 -23.46 8.25 -7.07
CA GLY A 77 -23.61 7.75 -8.45
C GLY A 77 -24.89 6.95 -8.65
N ALA A 78 -25.22 6.04 -7.73
CA ALA A 78 -26.46 5.27 -7.78
C ALA A 78 -27.71 6.17 -7.67
N SER A 79 -27.68 7.20 -6.82
CA SER A 79 -28.79 8.16 -6.67
C SER A 79 -29.00 9.02 -7.92
N LEU A 80 -27.94 9.36 -8.67
CA LEU A 80 -28.04 10.12 -9.92
C LEU A 80 -28.52 9.24 -11.10
N ILE A 81 -28.16 7.95 -11.10
CA ILE A 81 -28.59 6.99 -12.12
C ILE A 81 -30.06 6.55 -11.92
N GLY A 82 -30.57 6.59 -10.69
CA GLY A 82 -31.94 6.16 -10.35
C GLY A 82 -33.08 7.06 -10.84
N ASN A 83 -32.81 8.27 -11.38
CA ASN A 83 -33.85 9.24 -11.72
C ASN A 83 -33.90 9.66 -13.20
N SER A 84 -33.46 8.81 -14.12
CA SER A 84 -33.60 9.06 -15.56
C SER A 84 -33.78 7.76 -16.32
N ALA A 85 -34.99 7.55 -16.85
CA ALA A 85 -35.28 6.54 -17.85
C ALA A 85 -34.39 6.81 -19.09
N ALA A 86 -33.24 6.16 -19.17
CA ALA A 86 -32.28 6.31 -20.26
C ALA A 86 -32.23 5.04 -21.11
N LYS A 87 -32.44 5.25 -22.43
CA LYS A 87 -32.42 4.26 -23.51
C LYS A 87 -31.09 3.48 -23.54
N PRO A 88 -31.08 2.24 -24.07
CA PRO A 88 -29.86 1.41 -24.08
C PRO A 88 -28.75 2.09 -24.89
N VAL A 89 -27.62 2.36 -24.22
CA VAL A 89 -26.41 2.94 -24.80
C VAL A 89 -25.71 1.87 -25.64
N GLN A 90 -25.46 2.18 -26.90
CA GLN A 90 -24.75 1.31 -27.84
C GLN A 90 -23.28 1.16 -27.43
N HIS A 91 -22.79 -0.09 -27.42
CA HIS A 91 -21.38 -0.40 -27.25
C HIS A 91 -20.60 0.14 -28.46
N VAL A 92 -19.73 1.12 -28.23
CA VAL A 92 -18.76 1.56 -29.24
C VAL A 92 -17.65 0.51 -29.28
N SER A 93 -17.60 -0.25 -30.37
CA SER A 93 -16.49 -1.16 -30.67
C SER A 93 -15.21 -0.33 -30.84
N VAL A 94 -14.30 -0.45 -29.88
CA VAL A 94 -12.94 0.10 -30.03
C VAL A 94 -12.25 -0.69 -31.14
N ALA A 95 -11.98 -0.04 -32.28
CA ALA A 95 -11.23 -0.64 -33.37
C ALA A 95 -9.86 -1.11 -32.87
N GLN A 96 -9.55 -2.40 -33.05
CA GLN A 96 -8.23 -2.97 -32.79
C GLN A 96 -7.23 -2.39 -33.80
N GLY A 97 -6.51 -1.34 -33.41
CA GLY A 97 -5.31 -0.88 -34.12
C GLY A 97 -4.09 -1.65 -33.61
N SER A 98 -3.51 -2.52 -34.44
CA SER A 98 -2.22 -3.17 -34.16
C SER A 98 -1.10 -2.12 -34.13
N SER A 99 -0.58 -1.79 -32.95
CA SER A 99 0.53 -0.86 -32.80
C SER A 99 1.85 -1.52 -33.25
N ASN A 100 2.45 -1.02 -34.33
CA ASN A 100 3.72 -1.54 -34.88
C ASN A 100 4.97 -0.90 -34.23
N TRP A 101 4.89 -0.62 -32.92
CA TRP A 101 5.84 0.23 -32.19
C TRP A 101 7.25 -0.38 -32.03
N SER A 102 7.42 -1.68 -32.24
CA SER A 102 8.72 -2.37 -32.15
C SER A 102 9.48 -2.44 -33.48
N SER A 103 8.85 -2.10 -34.62
CA SER A 103 9.49 -2.18 -35.94
C SER A 103 10.16 -0.87 -36.39
N GLN A 104 9.91 0.25 -35.70
CA GLN A 104 10.51 1.55 -36.06
C GLN A 104 11.89 1.84 -35.43
N ARG A 105 12.48 0.89 -34.70
CA ARG A 105 13.73 1.14 -33.95
C ARG A 105 14.96 0.48 -34.58
N ARG A 106 15.10 0.58 -35.91
CA ARG A 106 16.36 0.32 -36.65
C ARG A 106 16.42 1.18 -37.91
N ARG A 107 17.04 2.34 -37.81
CA ARG A 107 17.92 2.96 -38.82
C ARG A 107 18.87 3.92 -38.12
#